data_AF-A0A1D7VH16-F1
#
_entry.id   AF-A0A1D7VH16-F1
#
_cell.length_a   1.000
_cell.length_b   1.000
_cell.length_c   1.000
_cell.angle_alpha   90.00
_cell.angle_beta   90.00
_cell.angle_gamma   90.00
#
_symmetry.space_group_name_H-M   'P 1'
#
loop_
_entity.id
_entity.type
_entity.pdbx_description
1 polymer ?
#
loop_
_entity_poly.entity_id
_entity_poly.type
_entity_poly.pdbx_seq_one_letter_code
_entity_poly.pdbx_strand_id
1 'polypeptide(L)'
;MIRVVTRARLAALQQDADGARERAREIQGAADRAYAGHLRTVYDLTADVEAAERAAEAARADAVMVREMLECTEAQLASARATVAEQAARIGALTRELDAMVGAVVLLHYGQLRSIHPDGAAAKRHASSFGADPDGWGTALSDRPASEVAWRISPLSNWAVADGGDAG
;
A
#
# COMPACT_ATOMS: atom_id res chain seq x y z
N MET A 1 -25.36 94.07 -53.88
CA MET A 1 -24.14 93.47 -53.30
C MET A 1 -24.38 92.73 -51.98
N ILE A 2 -25.08 93.34 -51.00
CA ILE A 2 -25.32 92.77 -49.65
C ILE A 2 -26.01 91.38 -49.65
N ARG A 3 -26.93 91.13 -50.58
CA ARG A 3 -27.65 89.84 -50.72
C ARG A 3 -26.79 88.65 -51.19
N VAL A 4 -25.72 88.90 -51.94
CA VAL A 4 -24.85 87.84 -52.47
C VAL A 4 -23.87 87.37 -51.38
N VAL A 5 -23.32 88.31 -50.60
CA VAL A 5 -22.40 88.04 -49.48
C VAL A 5 -23.10 87.23 -48.37
N THR A 6 -24.36 87.52 -48.08
CA THR A 6 -25.15 86.78 -47.08
C THR A 6 -25.47 85.36 -47.52
N ARG A 7 -25.80 85.13 -48.79
CA ARG A 7 -26.11 83.79 -49.31
C ARG A 7 -24.89 82.88 -49.35
N ALA A 8 -23.73 83.41 -49.75
CA ALA A 8 -22.47 82.66 -49.74
C ALA A 8 -22.05 82.27 -48.31
N ARG A 9 -22.19 83.18 -47.34
CA ARG A 9 -21.86 82.91 -45.93
C ARG A 9 -22.79 81.88 -45.30
N LEU A 10 -24.10 81.93 -45.60
CA LEU A 10 -25.06 80.91 -45.17
C LEU A 10 -24.74 79.53 -45.75
N ALA A 11 -24.35 79.47 -47.03
CA ALA A 11 -23.94 78.21 -47.66
C ALA A 11 -22.68 77.62 -47.00
N ALA A 12 -21.68 78.45 -46.68
CA ALA A 12 -20.47 78.00 -45.98
C ALA A 12 -20.79 77.47 -44.56
N LEU A 13 -21.62 78.18 -43.78
CA LEU A 13 -22.03 77.71 -42.45
C LEU A 13 -22.83 76.40 -42.50
N GLN A 14 -23.68 76.24 -43.52
CA GLN A 14 -24.42 75.00 -43.73
C GLN A 14 -23.45 73.84 -44.03
N GLN A 15 -22.47 74.07 -44.90
CA GLN A 15 -21.44 73.08 -45.23
C GLN A 15 -20.58 72.70 -44.02
N ASP A 16 -20.19 73.68 -43.19
CA ASP A 16 -19.46 73.44 -41.94
C ASP A 16 -20.30 72.63 -40.94
N ALA A 17 -21.60 72.93 -40.83
CA ALA A 17 -22.52 72.20 -39.96
C ALA A 17 -22.70 70.75 -40.43
N ASP A 18 -22.82 70.52 -41.74
CA ASP A 18 -22.94 69.19 -42.31
C ASP A 18 -21.64 68.39 -42.13
N GLY A 19 -20.47 69.00 -42.36
CA GLY A 19 -19.18 68.38 -42.08
C GLY A 19 -18.95 68.09 -40.59
N ALA A 20 -19.43 68.95 -39.68
CA ALA A 20 -19.38 68.69 -38.24
C ALA A 20 -20.27 67.51 -37.84
N ARG A 21 -21.46 67.37 -38.45
CA ARG A 21 -22.36 66.23 -38.21
C ARG A 21 -21.78 64.92 -38.72
N GLU A 22 -21.14 64.92 -39.87
CA GLU A 22 -20.46 63.73 -40.40
C GLU A 22 -19.32 63.29 -39.47
N ARG A 23 -18.43 64.21 -39.08
CA ARG A 23 -17.36 63.91 -38.12
C ARG A 23 -17.91 63.39 -36.79
N ALA A 24 -18.99 63.96 -36.27
CA ALA A 24 -19.61 63.49 -35.04
C ALA A 24 -20.12 62.04 -35.17
N ARG A 25 -20.74 61.69 -36.31
CA ARG A 25 -21.18 60.32 -36.59
C ARG A 25 -20.03 59.34 -36.72
N GLU A 26 -18.94 59.76 -37.36
CA GLU A 26 -17.73 58.93 -37.49
C GLU A 26 -17.09 58.65 -36.13
N ILE A 27 -16.93 59.69 -35.30
CA ILE A 27 -16.38 59.57 -33.94
C ILE A 27 -17.29 58.68 -33.09
N GLN A 28 -18.60 58.90 -33.13
CA GLN A 28 -19.55 58.07 -32.40
C GLN A 28 -19.48 56.61 -32.85
N GLY A 29 -19.47 56.35 -34.16
CA GLY A 29 -19.35 55.00 -34.68
C GLY A 29 -18.02 54.33 -34.33
N ALA A 30 -16.93 55.08 -34.25
CA ALA A 30 -15.64 54.58 -33.78
C ALA A 30 -15.66 54.25 -32.28
N ALA A 31 -16.27 55.12 -31.46
CA ALA A 31 -16.44 54.91 -30.03
C ALA A 31 -17.31 53.69 -29.74
N ASP A 32 -18.44 53.54 -30.45
CA ASP A 32 -19.35 52.40 -30.30
C ASP A 32 -18.66 51.07 -30.66
N ARG A 33 -17.83 51.06 -31.71
CA ARG A 33 -17.03 49.88 -32.08
C ARG A 33 -15.99 49.54 -31.03
N ALA A 34 -15.27 50.55 -30.51
CA ALA A 34 -14.29 50.33 -29.45
C ALA A 34 -14.95 49.81 -28.17
N TYR A 35 -16.10 50.38 -27.80
CA TYR A 35 -16.87 49.95 -26.64
C TYR A 35 -17.42 48.52 -26.81
N ALA A 36 -17.98 48.19 -27.97
CA ALA A 36 -18.43 46.83 -28.27
C ALA A 36 -17.27 45.82 -28.25
N GLY A 37 -16.09 46.20 -28.73
CA GLY A 37 -14.86 45.40 -28.63
C GLY A 37 -14.46 45.16 -27.17
N HIS A 38 -14.45 46.23 -26.36
CA HIS A 38 -14.13 46.14 -24.93
C HIS A 38 -15.11 45.23 -24.18
N LEU A 39 -16.42 45.36 -24.43
CA LEU A 39 -17.43 44.50 -23.82
C LEU A 39 -17.19 43.02 -24.14
N ARG A 40 -16.89 42.68 -25.41
CA ARG A 40 -16.54 41.29 -25.76
C ARG A 40 -15.34 40.78 -24.98
N THR A 41 -14.25 41.56 -24.93
CA THR A 41 -13.07 41.17 -24.16
C THR A 41 -13.38 40.95 -22.68
N VAL A 42 -14.22 41.79 -22.07
CA VAL A 42 -14.63 41.61 -20.66
C VAL A 42 -15.46 40.33 -20.49
N TYR A 43 -16.38 40.04 -21.42
CA TYR A 43 -17.15 38.81 -21.38
C TYR A 43 -16.28 37.56 -21.54
N ASP A 44 -15.36 37.58 -22.50
CA ASP A 44 -14.44 36.47 -22.76
C ASP A 44 -13.55 36.22 -21.53
N LEU A 45 -12.96 37.28 -20.95
CA LEU A 45 -12.15 37.17 -19.73
C LEU A 45 -12.96 36.67 -18.53
N THR A 46 -14.20 37.12 -18.38
CA THR A 46 -15.08 36.63 -17.30
C THR A 46 -15.36 35.14 -17.47
N ALA A 47 -15.69 34.71 -18.69
CA ALA A 47 -15.94 33.30 -18.99
C ALA A 47 -14.69 32.43 -18.74
N ASP A 48 -13.52 32.92 -19.11
CA ASP A 48 -12.25 32.23 -18.88
C ASP A 48 -11.94 32.09 -17.38
N VAL A 49 -12.18 33.14 -16.58
CA VAL A 49 -12.01 33.09 -15.12
C VAL A 49 -12.98 32.09 -14.49
N GLU A 50 -14.26 32.12 -14.86
CA GLU A 50 -15.26 31.17 -14.35
C GLU A 50 -14.91 29.72 -14.73
N ALA A 51 -14.37 29.50 -15.92
CA ALA A 51 -13.90 28.18 -16.35
C ALA A 51 -12.67 27.73 -15.54
N ALA A 52 -11.71 28.64 -15.32
CA ALA A 52 -10.51 28.36 -14.53
C ALA A 52 -10.84 28.06 -13.06
N GLU A 53 -11.79 28.79 -12.46
CA GLU A 53 -12.25 28.55 -11.09
C GLU A 53 -12.91 27.17 -10.96
N ARG A 54 -13.78 26.80 -11.90
CA ARG A 54 -14.39 25.45 -11.93
C ARG A 54 -13.34 24.34 -12.07
N ALA A 55 -12.34 24.54 -12.92
CA ALA A 55 -11.24 23.60 -13.08
C ALA A 55 -10.37 23.49 -11.80
N ALA A 56 -10.10 24.61 -11.14
CA ALA A 56 -9.36 24.64 -9.89
C ALA A 56 -10.11 23.92 -8.76
N GLU A 57 -11.43 24.10 -8.67
CA GLU A 57 -12.26 23.42 -7.67
C GLU A 57 -12.30 21.90 -7.91
N ALA A 58 -12.46 21.47 -9.17
CA ALA A 58 -12.37 20.06 -9.52
C ALA A 58 -11.00 19.47 -9.16
N ALA A 59 -9.91 20.17 -9.49
CA ALA A 59 -8.56 19.72 -9.15
C ALA A 59 -8.31 19.65 -7.63
N ARG A 60 -8.92 20.54 -6.84
CA ARG A 60 -8.85 20.48 -5.37
C ARG A 60 -9.60 19.26 -4.82
N ALA A 61 -10.79 18.98 -5.35
CA ALA A 61 -11.56 17.80 -4.96
C ALA A 61 -10.78 16.51 -5.27
N ASP A 62 -10.20 16.41 -6.48
CA ASP A 62 -9.37 15.28 -6.87
C ASP A 62 -8.13 15.14 -5.96
N ALA A 63 -7.48 16.25 -5.61
CA ALA A 63 -6.32 16.24 -4.72
C ALA A 63 -6.65 15.77 -3.30
N VAL A 64 -7.87 16.06 -2.79
CA VAL A 64 -8.34 15.53 -1.51
C VAL A 64 -8.52 14.02 -1.60
N MET A 65 -9.20 13.52 -2.64
CA MET A 65 -9.39 12.08 -2.84
C MET A 65 -8.06 11.32 -2.95
N VAL A 66 -7.11 11.84 -3.73
CA VAL A 66 -5.79 11.21 -3.89
C VAL A 66 -5.03 11.17 -2.55
N ARG A 67 -5.16 12.22 -1.73
CA ARG A 67 -4.54 12.26 -0.39
C ARG A 67 -5.13 11.21 0.54
N GLU A 68 -6.46 11.09 0.59
CA GLU A 68 -7.14 10.08 1.40
C GLU A 68 -6.78 8.66 0.97
N MET A 69 -6.70 8.42 -0.35
CA MET A 69 -6.23 7.14 -0.89
C MET A 69 -4.78 6.85 -0.48
N LEU A 70 -3.89 7.84 -0.56
CA LEU A 70 -2.50 7.69 -0.15
C LEU A 70 -2.41 7.34 1.34
N GLU A 71 -3.09 8.08 2.21
CA GLU A 71 -3.13 7.81 3.65
C GLU A 71 -3.64 6.39 3.95
N CYS A 72 -4.69 5.94 3.27
CA CYS A 72 -5.20 4.58 3.39
C CYS A 72 -4.16 3.53 2.96
N THR A 73 -3.49 3.75 1.82
CA THR A 73 -2.48 2.81 1.32
C THR A 73 -1.23 2.77 2.21
N GLU A 74 -0.82 3.90 2.79
CA GLU A 74 0.28 3.95 3.74
C GLU A 74 -0.04 3.19 5.02
N ALA A 75 -1.27 3.34 5.55
CA ALA A 75 -1.74 2.57 6.70
C ALA A 75 -1.79 1.06 6.41
N GLN A 76 -2.29 0.67 5.24
CA GLN A 76 -2.30 -0.73 4.80
C GLN A 76 -0.88 -1.31 4.67
N LEU A 77 0.05 -0.55 4.10
CA LEU A 77 1.45 -0.95 3.95
C LEU A 77 2.13 -1.09 5.32
N ALA A 78 1.87 -0.18 6.25
CA ALA A 78 2.39 -0.27 7.61
C ALA A 78 1.86 -1.52 8.34
N SER A 79 0.57 -1.80 8.22
CA SER A 79 -0.06 -3.01 8.76
C SER A 79 0.55 -4.29 8.16
N ALA A 80 0.66 -4.36 6.83
CA ALA A 80 1.26 -5.50 6.15
C ALA A 80 2.71 -5.73 6.58
N ARG A 81 3.50 -4.67 6.72
CA ARG A 81 4.89 -4.75 7.24
C ARG A 81 4.94 -5.28 8.67
N ALA A 82 4.02 -4.84 9.54
CA ALA A 82 3.94 -5.34 10.91
C ALA A 82 3.60 -6.84 10.94
N THR A 83 2.62 -7.28 10.14
CA THR A 83 2.27 -8.71 10.04
C THR A 83 3.44 -9.54 9.50
N VAL A 84 4.15 -9.07 8.48
CA VAL A 84 5.33 -9.78 7.95
C VAL A 84 6.44 -9.87 9.01
N ALA A 85 6.67 -8.80 9.77
CA ALA A 85 7.66 -8.81 10.85
C ALA A 85 7.28 -9.79 11.96
N GLU A 86 6.00 -9.83 12.36
CA GLU A 86 5.49 -10.79 13.33
C GLU A 86 5.65 -12.24 12.84
N GLN A 87 5.25 -12.50 11.59
CA GLN A 87 5.40 -13.82 10.97
C GLN A 87 6.87 -14.24 10.88
N ALA A 88 7.77 -13.35 10.50
CA ALA A 88 9.20 -13.62 10.46
C ALA A 88 9.76 -13.96 11.86
N ALA A 89 9.35 -13.22 12.89
CA ALA A 89 9.72 -13.52 14.27
C ALA A 89 9.19 -14.88 14.73
N ARG A 90 7.94 -15.22 14.38
CA ARG A 90 7.34 -16.52 14.69
C ARG A 90 8.05 -17.66 13.99
N ILE A 91 8.36 -17.53 12.70
CA ILE A 91 9.15 -18.52 11.94
C ILE A 91 10.52 -18.69 12.59
N GLY A 92 11.19 -17.60 12.96
CA GLY A 92 12.48 -17.65 13.65
C GLY A 92 12.41 -18.35 15.02
N ALA A 93 11.32 -18.16 15.77
CA ALA A 93 11.08 -18.86 17.03
C ALA A 93 10.87 -20.36 16.83
N LEU A 94 9.96 -20.74 15.92
CA LEU A 94 9.67 -22.14 15.59
C LEU A 94 10.89 -22.85 15.01
N THR A 95 11.70 -22.15 14.21
CA THR A 95 12.96 -22.70 13.67
C THR A 95 13.93 -23.00 14.80
N ARG A 96 14.10 -22.09 15.76
CA ARG A 96 14.95 -22.33 16.95
C ARG A 96 14.44 -23.47 17.82
N GLU A 97 13.12 -23.59 17.99
CA GLU A 97 12.51 -24.73 18.70
C GLU A 97 12.76 -26.04 17.98
N LEU A 98 12.63 -26.06 16.66
CA LEU A 98 12.92 -27.23 15.83
C LEU A 98 14.41 -27.60 15.91
N ASP A 99 15.31 -26.62 15.77
CA ASP A 99 16.76 -26.81 15.91
C ASP A 99 17.14 -27.34 17.30
N ALA A 100 16.48 -26.88 18.36
CA ALA A 100 16.67 -27.42 19.71
C ALA A 100 16.20 -28.88 19.84
N MET A 101 15.29 -29.33 18.96
CA MET A 101 14.88 -30.74 18.87
C MET A 101 15.73 -31.56 17.88
N VAL A 102 16.65 -30.94 17.13
CA VAL A 102 17.60 -31.67 16.27
C VAL A 102 18.61 -32.39 17.16
N GLY A 103 18.34 -33.67 17.41
CA GLY A 103 19.10 -34.49 18.37
C GLY A 103 18.24 -35.08 19.48
N ALA A 104 16.97 -34.67 19.58
CA ALA A 104 16.02 -35.27 20.48
C ALA A 104 15.87 -36.76 20.20
N VAL A 105 15.82 -37.53 21.29
CA VAL A 105 15.69 -38.97 21.26
C VAL A 105 14.47 -39.42 22.03
N VAL A 106 13.93 -40.55 21.61
CA VAL A 106 12.86 -41.25 22.28
C VAL A 106 13.47 -42.36 23.15
N LEU A 107 13.07 -42.41 24.42
CA LEU A 107 13.33 -43.53 25.31
C LEU A 107 12.14 -44.50 25.26
N LEU A 108 12.45 -45.75 24.92
CA LEU A 108 11.51 -46.85 24.85
C LEU A 108 11.76 -47.83 25.99
N HIS A 109 10.67 -48.34 26.57
CA HIS A 109 10.69 -49.45 27.52
C HIS A 109 9.86 -50.60 26.94
N TYR A 110 10.49 -51.73 26.59
CA TYR A 110 9.88 -52.83 25.84
C TYR A 110 9.08 -52.36 24.60
N GLY A 111 9.67 -51.48 23.80
CA GLY A 111 9.06 -50.96 22.57
C GLY A 111 7.97 -49.90 22.76
N GLN A 112 7.54 -49.63 24.00
CA GLN A 112 6.57 -48.56 24.29
C GLN A 112 7.29 -47.23 24.55
N LEU A 113 6.75 -46.15 24.01
CA LEU A 113 7.19 -44.78 24.28
C LEU A 113 7.08 -44.48 25.78
N ARG A 114 8.23 -44.24 26.42
CA ARG A 114 8.27 -43.85 27.83
C ARG A 114 8.42 -42.35 28.01
N SER A 115 9.34 -41.73 27.28
CA SER A 115 9.66 -40.31 27.38
C SER A 115 10.50 -39.83 26.21
N ILE A 116 10.49 -38.51 25.97
CA ILE A 116 11.31 -37.82 24.97
C ILE A 116 12.38 -37.00 25.70
N HIS A 117 13.61 -37.02 25.19
CA HIS A 117 14.75 -36.35 25.80
C HIS A 117 15.54 -35.55 24.76
N PRO A 118 16.24 -34.47 25.16
CA PRO A 118 16.98 -33.61 24.23
C PRO A 118 18.20 -34.30 23.61
N ASP A 119 18.77 -35.31 24.28
CA ASP A 119 19.88 -36.11 23.78
C ASP A 119 19.88 -37.52 24.41
N GLY A 120 20.74 -38.39 23.88
CA GLY A 120 20.93 -39.75 24.40
C GLY A 120 21.41 -39.79 25.86
N ALA A 121 22.23 -38.86 26.30
CA ALA A 121 22.77 -38.86 27.67
C ALA A 121 21.69 -38.55 28.71
N ALA A 122 20.78 -37.62 28.41
CA ALA A 122 19.62 -37.30 29.23
C ALA A 122 18.65 -38.48 29.31
N ALA A 123 18.41 -39.18 28.19
CA ALA A 123 17.60 -40.39 28.16
C ALA A 123 18.19 -41.49 29.05
N LYS A 124 19.51 -41.71 28.98
CA LYS A 124 20.22 -42.67 29.84
C LYS A 124 20.09 -42.32 31.32
N ARG A 125 20.35 -41.06 31.70
CA ARG A 125 20.19 -40.59 33.09
C ARG A 125 18.77 -40.80 33.61
N HIS A 126 17.76 -40.55 32.78
CA HIS A 126 16.36 -40.77 33.15
C HIS A 126 16.05 -42.26 33.35
N ALA A 127 16.45 -43.11 32.41
CA ALA A 127 16.30 -44.55 32.53
C ALA A 127 17.04 -45.12 33.76
N SER A 128 18.21 -44.60 34.11
CA SER A 128 18.93 -44.99 35.33
C SER A 128 18.15 -44.68 36.62
N SER A 129 17.32 -43.63 36.63
CA SER A 129 16.43 -43.37 37.78
C SER A 129 15.33 -44.43 37.96
N PHE A 130 15.06 -45.22 36.91
CA PHE A 130 14.16 -46.37 36.94
C PHE A 130 14.90 -47.71 37.05
N GLY A 131 16.19 -47.69 37.42
CA GLY A 131 16.99 -48.91 37.63
C GLY A 131 17.62 -49.49 36.36
N ALA A 132 17.68 -48.74 35.25
CA ALA A 132 18.44 -49.16 34.08
C ALA A 132 19.95 -49.12 34.38
N ASP A 133 20.66 -50.21 34.04
CA ASP A 133 22.10 -50.31 34.18
C ASP A 133 22.81 -49.26 33.29
N PRO A 134 23.62 -48.35 33.86
CA PRO A 134 24.36 -47.34 33.08
C PRO A 134 25.38 -47.95 32.10
N ASP A 135 25.83 -49.19 32.31
CA ASP A 135 26.76 -49.90 31.42
C ASP A 135 26.06 -50.89 30.48
N GLY A 136 24.75 -51.12 30.66
CA GLY A 136 23.94 -52.07 29.90
C GLY A 136 23.41 -51.57 28.55
N TRP A 137 23.79 -50.35 28.13
CA TRP A 137 23.36 -49.76 26.86
C TRP A 137 24.18 -50.33 25.71
N GLY A 138 23.65 -51.37 25.04
CA GLY A 138 24.29 -51.97 23.87
C GLY A 138 24.74 -50.91 22.84
N THR A 139 25.99 -50.99 22.41
CA THR A 139 26.65 -50.02 21.51
C THR A 139 26.33 -50.22 20.03
N ALA A 140 25.52 -51.22 19.69
CA ALA A 140 25.03 -51.44 18.34
C ALA A 140 23.50 -51.51 18.39
N LEU A 141 22.83 -51.10 17.29
CA LEU A 141 21.47 -51.57 17.03
C LEU A 141 21.53 -53.09 17.16
N SER A 142 21.07 -53.65 18.27
CA SER A 142 20.84 -55.08 18.30
C SER A 142 19.70 -55.33 17.32
N ASP A 143 19.84 -56.32 16.45
CA ASP A 143 18.79 -56.75 15.51
C ASP A 143 17.56 -57.31 16.24
N ARG A 144 17.54 -57.26 17.58
CA ARG A 144 16.39 -57.66 18.39
C ARG A 144 15.28 -56.60 18.29
N PRO A 145 14.02 -57.03 18.15
CA PRO A 145 12.89 -56.11 18.11
C PRO A 145 12.81 -55.32 19.43
N ALA A 146 12.32 -54.07 19.35
CA ALA A 146 12.30 -53.17 20.50
C ALA A 146 11.46 -53.70 21.67
N SER A 147 10.51 -54.61 21.41
CA SER A 147 9.71 -55.34 22.42
C SER A 147 10.50 -56.34 23.26
N GLU A 148 11.69 -56.77 22.81
CA GLU A 148 12.55 -57.72 23.52
C GLU A 148 13.67 -57.05 24.33
N VAL A 149 13.78 -55.72 24.22
CA VAL A 149 14.82 -54.93 24.89
C VAL A 149 14.17 -54.05 25.96
N ALA A 150 14.59 -54.23 27.21
CA ALA A 150 14.02 -53.50 28.34
C ALA A 150 14.15 -51.98 28.20
N TRP A 151 15.29 -51.47 27.71
CA TRP A 151 15.50 -50.03 27.46
C TRP A 151 16.18 -49.79 26.11
N ARG A 152 15.62 -48.90 25.29
CA ARG A 152 16.18 -48.53 23.98
C ARG A 152 16.06 -47.03 23.74
N ILE A 153 17.11 -46.43 23.18
CA ILE A 153 17.10 -45.04 22.69
C ILE A 153 17.00 -45.08 21.17
N SER A 154 16.08 -44.30 20.61
CA SER A 154 15.92 -44.12 19.16
C SER A 154 15.93 -42.63 18.82
N PRO A 155 16.53 -42.21 17.69
CA PRO A 155 16.32 -40.87 17.18
C PRO A 155 14.83 -40.57 17.03
N LEU A 156 14.38 -39.38 17.43
CA LEU A 156 12.98 -38.98 17.26
C LEU A 156 12.52 -39.07 15.78
N SER A 157 13.42 -38.81 14.83
CA SER A 157 13.19 -38.96 13.39
C SER A 157 12.85 -40.40 12.95
N ASN A 158 13.36 -41.42 13.67
CA ASN A 158 13.08 -42.82 13.37
C ASN A 158 11.76 -43.30 13.99
N TRP A 159 11.18 -42.54 14.94
CA TRP A 159 9.87 -42.82 15.52
C TRP A 159 8.73 -42.27 14.66
N ALA A 160 8.97 -41.19 13.91
CA ALA A 160 7.96 -40.47 13.12
C ALA A 160 7.39 -41.22 11.90
N VAL A 161 7.69 -42.52 11.72
CA VAL A 161 7.28 -43.32 10.54
C VAL A 161 6.41 -44.55 10.91
N ALA A 162 6.05 -44.74 12.19
CA ALA A 162 5.28 -45.94 12.59
C ALA A 162 3.76 -45.77 12.79
N ASP A 163 3.22 -44.55 12.83
CA ASP A 163 1.76 -44.35 12.98
C ASP A 163 1.12 -43.80 11.69
N GLY A 164 1.22 -44.61 10.64
CA GLY A 164 0.36 -44.54 9.47
C GLY A 164 -0.69 -45.64 9.54
N GLY A 165 -1.72 -45.42 10.38
CA GLY A 165 -3.05 -46.04 10.28
C GLY A 165 -3.15 -47.56 10.37
N ASP A 166 -3.63 -48.04 11.52
CA ASP A 166 -4.65 -49.10 11.49
C ASP A 166 -5.76 -48.70 12.46
N ALA A 167 -6.91 -48.37 11.87
CA ALA A 167 -8.16 -48.23 12.59
C ALA A 167 -8.70 -49.65 12.86
N GLY A 168 -8.80 -50.00 14.13
CA GLY A 168 -9.60 -51.12 14.64
C GLY A 168 -10.56 -50.61 15.70
#